data_AF-A0A967Q2B3-F1
#
_entry.id   AF-A0A967Q2B3-F1
#
_cell.length_a   1.000
_cell.length_b   1.000
_cell.length_c   1.000
_cell.angle_alpha   90.00
_cell.angle_beta   90.00
_cell.angle_gamma   90.00
#
_symmetry.space_group_name_H-M   'P 1'
#
loop_
_entity.id
_entity.type
_entity.pdbx_description
1 polymer ?
#
loop_
_entity_poly.entity_id
_entity_poly.type
_entity_poly.pdbx_seq_one_letter_code
_entity_poly.pdbx_strand_id
1 'polypeptide(L)'
;MSDRQDKKAQFEKTEKKGPVIWVVVAVVAVALAAGAWLGLGGSGSAFARVEAQEGKVRIPVSRVDDGKAHFFTYRHGDADINFFLVKSRDGVIRAAFDTCDVCYKEKKGYRQEGNVMVCNNCEQTFPTERINVVKGGCNPAPLVRMVGSGNVLIAAADLKKGAWYFQGN
;
A
#
# COMPACT_ATOMS: atom_id res chain seq x y z
N MET A 1 59.22 -53.07 10.19
CA MET A 1 58.44 -51.95 10.78
C MET A 1 58.18 -50.81 9.78
N SER A 2 58.02 -51.08 8.48
CA SER A 2 57.78 -50.03 7.45
C SER A 2 56.35 -50.09 6.88
N ASP A 3 55.79 -51.28 6.65
CA ASP A 3 54.45 -51.49 6.05
C ASP A 3 53.25 -50.92 6.82
N ARG A 4 53.43 -50.60 8.11
CA ARG A 4 52.33 -50.09 8.96
C ARG A 4 52.15 -48.58 8.86
N GLN A 5 53.16 -47.86 8.34
CA GLN A 5 53.13 -46.41 8.17
C GLN A 5 52.44 -46.03 6.84
N ASP A 6 52.67 -46.82 5.79
CA ASP A 6 52.15 -46.52 4.45
C ASP A 6 50.62 -46.68 4.33
N LYS A 7 50.02 -47.61 5.10
CA LYS A 7 48.56 -47.82 5.12
C LYS A 7 47.78 -46.71 5.83
N LYS A 8 48.42 -45.90 6.69
CA LYS A 8 47.74 -44.78 7.36
C LYS A 8 47.56 -43.57 6.44
N ALA A 9 48.49 -43.36 5.51
CA ALA A 9 48.46 -42.24 4.57
C ALA A 9 47.33 -42.32 3.53
N GLN A 10 46.77 -43.52 3.29
CA GLN A 10 45.67 -43.70 2.32
C GLN A 10 44.29 -43.36 2.89
N PHE A 11 44.10 -43.41 4.22
CA PHE A 11 42.81 -43.11 4.85
C PHE A 11 42.62 -41.64 5.24
N GLU A 12 43.68 -40.82 5.12
CA GLU A 12 43.67 -39.41 5.49
C GLU A 12 43.50 -38.46 4.29
N LYS A 13 43.08 -38.99 3.13
CA LYS A 13 42.42 -38.15 2.12
C LYS A 13 41.00 -37.85 2.58
N THR A 14 40.88 -37.04 3.62
CA THR A 14 39.64 -36.28 3.84
C THR A 14 39.49 -35.39 2.62
N GLU A 15 38.52 -35.73 1.76
CA GLU A 15 38.18 -34.92 0.60
C GLU A 15 37.98 -33.48 1.04
N LYS A 16 38.95 -32.62 0.72
CA LYS A 16 38.85 -31.19 0.94
C LYS A 16 37.70 -30.70 0.07
N LYS A 17 36.51 -30.60 0.66
CA LYS A 17 35.33 -29.97 0.05
C LYS A 17 35.75 -28.57 -0.38
N GLY A 18 36.05 -28.44 -1.68
CA GLY A 18 36.69 -27.27 -2.25
C GLY A 18 35.83 -26.01 -2.13
N PRO A 19 36.38 -24.84 -2.48
CA PRO A 19 35.70 -23.55 -2.36
C PRO A 19 34.36 -23.51 -3.13
N VAL A 20 34.16 -24.41 -4.09
CA VAL A 20 32.92 -24.59 -4.85
C VAL A 20 31.72 -24.91 -3.94
N ILE A 21 31.88 -25.75 -2.91
CA ILE A 21 30.75 -26.09 -2.02
C ILE A 21 30.35 -24.87 -1.18
N TRP A 22 31.32 -24.08 -0.72
CA TRP A 22 31.06 -22.84 0.00
C TRP A 22 30.45 -21.75 -0.89
N VAL A 23 30.85 -21.67 -2.15
CA VAL A 23 30.24 -20.76 -3.14
C VAL A 23 28.80 -21.16 -3.42
N VAL A 24 28.50 -22.45 -3.61
CA VAL A 24 27.13 -22.94 -3.84
C VAL A 24 26.25 -22.68 -2.61
N VAL A 25 26.74 -22.93 -1.40
CA VAL A 25 26.01 -22.64 -0.16
C VAL A 25 25.75 -21.14 0.00
N ALA A 26 26.73 -20.28 -0.31
CA ALA A 26 26.57 -18.84 -0.26
C ALA A 26 25.53 -18.35 -1.30
N VAL A 27 25.57 -18.85 -2.53
CA VAL A 27 24.61 -18.49 -3.58
C VAL A 27 23.19 -18.95 -3.22
N VAL A 28 23.04 -20.16 -2.66
CA VAL A 28 21.74 -20.66 -2.20
C VAL A 28 21.22 -19.84 -1.02
N ALA A 29 22.07 -19.49 -0.05
CA ALA A 29 21.69 -18.64 1.08
C ALA A 29 21.26 -17.23 0.62
N VAL A 30 21.96 -16.64 -0.35
CA VAL A 30 21.59 -15.34 -0.95
C VAL A 30 20.27 -15.45 -1.72
N ALA A 31 20.06 -16.53 -2.49
CA ALA A 31 18.81 -16.74 -3.22
C ALA A 31 17.61 -16.96 -2.28
N LEU A 32 17.80 -17.69 -1.18
CA LEU A 32 16.78 -17.89 -0.15
C LEU A 32 16.49 -16.60 0.62
N ALA A 33 17.52 -15.81 0.93
CA ALA A 33 17.32 -14.48 1.50
C ALA A 33 16.56 -13.56 0.54
N ALA A 34 16.93 -13.50 -0.75
CA ALA A 34 16.22 -12.72 -1.75
C ALA A 34 14.75 -13.19 -1.92
N GLY A 35 14.51 -14.50 -1.92
CA GLY A 35 13.17 -15.08 -1.94
C GLY A 35 12.34 -14.74 -0.69
N ALA A 36 12.96 -14.70 0.49
CA ALA A 36 12.30 -14.30 1.73
C ALA A 36 11.97 -12.79 1.75
N TRP A 37 12.86 -11.93 1.23
CA TRP A 37 12.58 -10.49 1.06
C TRP A 37 11.47 -10.21 0.04
N LEU A 38 11.31 -11.06 -0.98
CA LEU A 38 10.21 -10.99 -1.95
C LEU A 38 8.91 -11.63 -1.43
N GLY A 39 9.01 -12.58 -0.50
CA GLY A 39 7.88 -13.36 0.04
C GLY A 39 7.22 -12.79 1.31
N LEU A 40 7.80 -11.75 1.92
CA LEU A 40 7.24 -11.04 3.09
C LEU A 40 6.37 -9.83 2.70
N GLY A 41 5.73 -9.88 1.54
CA GLY A 41 4.63 -8.98 1.19
C GLY A 41 3.37 -9.39 1.94
N GLY A 42 3.22 -8.95 3.19
CA GLY A 42 2.03 -9.20 4.00
C GLY A 42 0.75 -8.85 3.24
N SER A 43 -0.08 -9.86 3.00
CA SER A 43 -1.44 -9.74 2.46
C SER A 43 -2.35 -9.04 3.47
N GLY A 44 -2.31 -7.72 3.47
CA GLY A 44 -3.39 -6.85 3.94
C GLY A 44 -3.41 -5.67 2.97
N SER A 45 -4.57 -5.31 2.43
CA SER A 45 -4.71 -4.06 1.66
C SER A 45 -4.40 -2.86 2.58
N ALA A 46 -3.10 -2.53 2.67
CA ALA A 46 -2.53 -1.61 3.63
C ALA A 46 -2.54 -0.19 3.04
N PHE A 47 -3.58 0.57 3.36
CA PHE A 47 -3.64 2.01 3.12
C PHE A 47 -2.31 2.65 3.56
N ALA A 48 -1.73 3.52 2.72
CA ALA A 48 -0.53 4.24 3.10
C ALA A 48 -0.84 5.22 4.24
N ARG A 49 -0.23 5.02 5.40
CA ARG A 49 -0.45 5.90 6.56
C ARG A 49 0.15 7.28 6.30
N VAL A 50 -0.62 8.31 6.59
CA VAL A 50 -0.20 9.71 6.45
C VAL A 50 -0.35 10.46 7.76
N GLU A 51 0.49 11.46 7.96
CA GLU A 51 0.48 12.33 9.12
C GLU A 51 0.27 13.79 8.70
N ALA A 52 -0.30 14.57 9.61
CA ALA A 52 -0.51 15.99 9.38
C ALA A 52 0.66 16.79 9.94
N GLN A 53 1.25 17.64 9.11
CA GLN A 53 2.25 18.62 9.50
C GLN A 53 1.62 20.01 9.34
N GLU A 54 1.73 20.87 10.36
CA GLU A 54 1.11 22.20 10.35
C GLU A 54 -0.40 22.15 10.04
N GLY A 55 -1.09 21.13 10.55
CA GLY A 55 -2.52 20.93 10.35
C GLY A 55 -2.93 20.44 8.95
N LYS A 56 -1.98 20.05 8.09
CA LYS A 56 -2.25 19.54 6.73
C LYS A 56 -1.53 18.23 6.46
N VAL A 57 -2.23 17.31 5.81
CA VAL A 57 -1.61 16.17 5.12
C VAL A 57 -1.08 16.68 3.78
N ARG A 58 0.18 16.37 3.47
CA ARG A 58 0.85 16.72 2.22
C ARG A 58 1.22 15.45 1.46
N ILE A 59 0.66 15.28 0.26
CA ILE A 59 0.93 14.13 -0.60
C ILE A 59 1.56 14.65 -1.89
N PRO A 60 2.79 14.23 -2.26
CA PRO A 60 3.40 14.67 -3.51
C PRO A 60 2.54 14.26 -4.71
N VAL A 61 2.36 15.17 -5.66
CA VAL A 61 1.57 14.93 -6.89
C VAL A 61 2.10 13.73 -7.66
N SER A 62 3.42 13.55 -7.71
CA SER A 62 4.10 12.43 -8.37
C SER A 62 3.76 11.05 -7.80
N ARG A 63 3.11 10.97 -6.62
CA ARG A 63 2.64 9.70 -6.06
C ARG A 63 1.26 9.31 -6.58
N VAL A 64 0.53 10.23 -7.20
CA VAL A 64 -0.90 10.07 -7.53
C VAL A 64 -1.26 10.55 -8.94
N ASP A 65 -0.27 10.88 -9.77
CA ASP A 65 -0.45 11.46 -11.11
C ASP A 65 -0.40 10.43 -12.24
N ASP A 66 -0.48 9.15 -11.90
CA ASP A 66 -0.40 7.98 -12.79
C ASP A 66 -1.77 7.47 -13.28
N GLY A 67 -2.87 8.12 -12.87
CA GLY A 67 -4.23 7.73 -13.24
C GLY A 67 -4.84 6.63 -12.38
N LYS A 68 -4.09 6.12 -11.39
CA LYS A 68 -4.57 5.09 -10.46
C LYS A 68 -5.11 5.71 -9.18
N ALA A 69 -6.00 4.99 -8.51
CA ALA A 69 -6.47 5.31 -7.17
C ALA A 69 -5.40 4.89 -6.16
N HIS A 70 -4.97 5.84 -5.35
CA HIS A 70 -4.02 5.64 -4.25
C HIS A 70 -4.75 5.83 -2.93
N PHE A 71 -4.66 4.83 -2.07
CA PHE A 71 -5.42 4.73 -0.83
C PHE A 71 -4.53 5.08 0.37
N PHE A 72 -5.06 5.95 1.23
CA PHE A 72 -4.35 6.51 2.39
C PHE A 72 -5.20 6.41 3.66
N THR A 73 -4.54 6.35 4.81
CA THR A 73 -5.22 6.39 6.11
C THR A 73 -4.60 7.46 7.00
N TYR A 74 -5.45 8.27 7.62
CA TYR A 74 -5.08 9.26 8.62
C TYR A 74 -5.67 8.87 9.97
N ARG A 75 -4.83 8.65 10.98
CA ARG A 75 -5.32 8.30 12.32
C ARG A 75 -5.64 9.55 13.13
N HIS A 76 -6.82 9.55 13.73
CA HIS A 76 -7.25 10.57 14.68
C HIS A 76 -7.83 9.91 15.94
N GLY A 77 -7.09 9.97 17.05
CA GLY A 77 -7.41 9.18 18.24
C GLY A 77 -7.34 7.69 17.91
N ASP A 78 -8.45 6.99 18.11
CA ASP A 78 -8.56 5.57 17.79
C ASP A 78 -9.18 5.27 16.41
N ALA A 79 -9.64 6.30 15.70
CA ALA A 79 -10.24 6.15 14.38
C ALA A 79 -9.18 6.23 13.26
N ASP A 80 -9.21 5.25 12.36
CA ASP A 80 -8.48 5.30 11.09
C ASP A 80 -9.42 5.85 10.01
N ILE A 81 -9.06 7.02 9.46
CA ILE A 81 -9.86 7.74 8.46
C ILE A 81 -9.30 7.41 7.09
N ASN A 82 -9.97 6.49 6.38
CA ASN A 82 -9.54 6.01 5.08
C ASN A 82 -10.06 6.91 3.96
N PHE A 83 -9.19 7.23 3.00
CA PHE A 83 -9.52 8.05 1.85
C PHE A 83 -8.66 7.65 0.64
N PHE A 84 -9.05 8.10 -0.55
CA PHE A 84 -8.29 7.86 -1.76
C PHE A 84 -8.12 9.12 -2.59
N LEU A 85 -7.03 9.15 -3.35
CA LEU A 85 -6.77 10.12 -4.41
C LEU A 85 -6.75 9.40 -5.76
N VAL A 86 -7.35 9.99 -6.79
CA VAL A 86 -7.30 9.46 -8.15
C VAL A 86 -7.17 10.61 -9.14
N LYS A 87 -6.23 10.50 -10.09
CA LYS A 87 -6.19 11.37 -11.26
C LYS A 87 -7.08 10.79 -12.34
N SER A 88 -8.16 11.48 -12.60
CA SER A 88 -9.11 11.21 -13.68
C SER A 88 -8.56 11.56 -15.06
N ARG A 89 -9.31 11.20 -16.11
CA ARG A 89 -8.89 11.45 -17.50
C ARG A 89 -8.86 12.91 -17.91
N ASP A 90 -9.67 13.75 -17.25
CA ASP A 90 -9.62 15.21 -17.42
C ASP A 90 -8.39 15.87 -16.76
N GLY A 91 -7.48 15.08 -16.19
CA GLY A 91 -6.23 15.54 -15.59
C GLY A 91 -6.35 16.06 -14.16
N VAL A 92 -7.57 16.07 -13.59
CA VAL A 92 -7.84 16.58 -12.24
C VAL A 92 -7.57 15.50 -11.19
N ILE A 93 -6.69 15.78 -10.23
CA ILE A 93 -6.56 14.91 -9.04
C ILE A 93 -7.79 15.10 -8.18
N ARG A 94 -8.55 14.05 -7.90
CA ARG A 94 -9.77 14.02 -7.08
C ARG A 94 -9.51 13.31 -5.76
N ALA A 95 -10.25 13.71 -4.72
CA ALA A 95 -10.18 13.11 -3.39
C ALA A 95 -11.57 12.79 -2.87
N ALA A 96 -11.71 11.64 -2.23
CA ALA A 96 -12.90 11.25 -1.50
C ALA A 96 -12.50 10.37 -0.32
N PHE A 97 -13.35 10.35 0.71
CA PHE A 97 -13.27 9.31 1.73
C PHE A 97 -13.56 7.95 1.09
N ASP A 98 -12.98 6.90 1.65
CA ASP A 98 -13.17 5.53 1.18
C ASP A 98 -14.48 4.93 1.74
N THR A 99 -15.58 5.67 1.53
CA THR A 99 -16.92 5.39 2.08
C THR A 99 -17.98 6.28 1.42
N CYS A 100 -19.27 6.03 1.69
CA CYS A 100 -20.39 6.88 1.28
C CYS A 100 -21.50 6.92 2.34
N ASP A 101 -22.46 7.82 2.18
CA ASP A 101 -23.55 8.03 3.14
C ASP A 101 -24.41 6.79 3.37
N VAL A 102 -24.43 5.87 2.40
CA VAL A 102 -25.31 4.70 2.41
C VAL A 102 -24.59 3.46 2.94
N CYS A 103 -23.38 3.17 2.48
CA CYS A 103 -22.69 1.90 2.75
C CYS A 103 -21.64 1.99 3.86
N TYR A 104 -21.45 3.13 4.52
CA TYR A 104 -20.34 3.34 5.47
C TYR A 104 -20.28 2.37 6.66
N LYS A 105 -21.41 1.75 7.04
CA LYS A 105 -21.43 0.76 8.13
C LYS A 105 -20.71 -0.54 7.77
N GLU A 106 -20.63 -0.86 6.49
CA GLU A 106 -20.04 -2.11 5.99
C GLU A 106 -18.51 -2.08 5.96
N LYS A 107 -17.90 -0.89 6.01
CA LYS A 107 -16.44 -0.68 6.02
C LYS A 107 -15.68 -1.35 4.85
N LYS A 108 -16.34 -1.58 3.71
CA LYS A 108 -15.73 -2.26 2.54
C LYS A 108 -15.00 -1.33 1.57
N GLY A 109 -15.28 -0.03 1.61
CA GLY A 109 -14.60 0.96 0.77
C GLY A 109 -14.82 0.80 -0.73
N TYR A 110 -13.84 1.24 -1.51
CA TYR A 110 -13.86 1.28 -2.97
C TYR A 110 -12.64 0.60 -3.59
N ARG A 111 -12.78 0.22 -4.85
CA ARG A 111 -11.68 -0.16 -5.75
C ARG A 111 -11.80 0.59 -7.06
N GLN A 112 -10.71 0.70 -7.81
CA GLN A 112 -10.76 1.26 -9.16
C GLN A 112 -10.85 0.14 -10.20
N GLU A 113 -11.72 0.32 -11.19
CA GLU A 113 -11.79 -0.52 -12.39
C GLU A 113 -11.79 0.38 -13.63
N GLY A 114 -10.69 0.41 -14.37
CA GLY A 114 -10.51 1.35 -15.48
C GLY A 114 -10.69 2.80 -15.02
N ASN A 115 -11.76 3.46 -15.47
CA ASN A 115 -12.03 4.88 -15.18
C ASN A 115 -13.21 5.08 -14.24
N VAL A 116 -13.58 4.04 -13.50
CA VAL A 116 -14.60 4.12 -12.46
C VAL A 116 -14.02 3.72 -11.12
N MET A 117 -14.56 4.31 -10.06
CA MET A 117 -14.48 3.76 -8.71
C MET A 117 -15.70 2.86 -8.50
N VAL A 118 -15.51 1.69 -7.91
CA VAL A 118 -16.56 0.70 -7.65
C VAL A 118 -16.68 0.51 -6.14
N CYS A 119 -17.90 0.61 -5.60
CA CYS A 119 -18.13 0.32 -4.18
C CYS A 119 -18.02 -1.19 -3.94
N ASN A 120 -17.15 -1.61 -3.04
CA ASN A 120 -16.94 -3.03 -2.71
C ASN A 120 -18.11 -3.65 -1.94
N ASN A 121 -19.13 -2.86 -1.56
CA ASN A 121 -20.33 -3.36 -0.91
C ASN A 121 -21.49 -3.60 -1.88
N CYS A 122 -21.83 -2.61 -2.70
CA CYS A 122 -23.03 -2.65 -3.54
C CYS A 122 -22.72 -2.68 -5.05
N GLU A 123 -21.45 -2.74 -5.44
CA GLU A 123 -20.98 -2.84 -6.83
C GLU A 123 -21.40 -1.67 -7.75
N GLN A 124 -21.93 -0.59 -7.18
CA GLN A 124 -22.23 0.61 -7.96
C GLN A 124 -20.92 1.28 -8.43
N THR A 125 -20.94 1.74 -9.68
CA THR A 125 -19.78 2.35 -10.35
C THR A 125 -19.92 3.86 -10.47
N PHE A 126 -18.80 4.56 -10.31
CA PHE A 126 -18.72 6.02 -10.30
C PHE A 126 -17.59 6.48 -11.21
N PRO A 127 -17.87 7.19 -12.32
CA PRO A 127 -16.82 7.74 -13.17
C PRO A 127 -15.84 8.57 -12.36
N THR A 128 -14.53 8.38 -12.58
CA THR A 128 -13.50 9.13 -11.86
C THR A 128 -13.71 10.63 -12.02
N GLU A 129 -14.22 11.09 -13.18
CA GLU A 129 -14.56 12.48 -13.49
C GLU A 129 -15.67 13.07 -12.60
N ARG A 130 -16.43 12.22 -11.89
CA ARG A 130 -17.51 12.66 -11.01
C ARG A 130 -17.16 12.60 -9.53
N ILE A 131 -16.02 11.99 -9.18
CA ILE A 131 -15.54 11.93 -7.80
C ILE A 131 -15.30 13.36 -7.29
N ASN A 132 -15.86 13.67 -6.11
CA ASN A 132 -15.80 15.01 -5.50
C ASN A 132 -16.52 16.13 -6.30
N VAL A 133 -17.21 15.79 -7.39
CA VAL A 133 -18.07 16.71 -8.15
C VAL A 133 -19.53 16.44 -7.79
N VAL A 134 -19.95 15.18 -7.88
CA VAL A 134 -21.26 14.72 -7.39
C VAL A 134 -21.10 14.26 -5.95
N LYS A 135 -22.04 14.66 -5.10
CA LYS A 135 -21.95 14.50 -3.65
C LYS A 135 -23.27 13.92 -3.13
N GLY A 136 -23.18 13.23 -2.01
CA GLY A 136 -24.34 12.67 -1.31
C GLY A 136 -24.77 11.29 -1.82
N GLY A 137 -25.43 10.56 -0.93
CA GLY A 137 -26.00 9.24 -1.22
C GLY A 137 -24.91 8.19 -1.46
N CYS A 138 -25.02 7.44 -2.55
CA CYS A 138 -24.06 6.36 -2.85
C CYS A 138 -22.72 6.84 -3.41
N ASN A 139 -22.60 8.11 -3.81
CA ASN A 139 -21.33 8.64 -4.32
C ASN A 139 -20.25 8.61 -3.22
N PRO A 140 -18.98 8.33 -3.56
CA PRO A 140 -17.88 8.47 -2.60
C PRO A 140 -17.92 9.82 -1.90
N ALA A 141 -17.88 9.80 -0.56
CA ALA A 141 -18.07 11.02 0.23
C ALA A 141 -16.94 12.01 -0.06
N PRO A 142 -17.25 13.26 -0.43
CA PRO A 142 -16.25 14.20 -0.95
C PRO A 142 -15.26 14.64 0.12
N LEU A 143 -13.98 14.72 -0.24
CA LEU A 143 -12.92 15.23 0.62
C LEU A 143 -12.29 16.49 0.01
N VAL A 144 -12.30 17.60 0.74
CA VAL A 144 -11.72 18.86 0.25
C VAL A 144 -10.21 18.70 0.09
N ARG A 145 -9.68 19.23 -1.03
CA ARG A 145 -8.25 19.24 -1.33
C ARG A 145 -7.85 20.53 -2.03
N MET A 146 -6.55 20.83 -1.98
CA MET A 146 -5.91 21.85 -2.80
C MET A 146 -4.69 21.24 -3.49
N VAL A 147 -4.45 21.61 -4.74
CA VAL A 147 -3.25 21.17 -5.47
C VAL A 147 -2.36 22.39 -5.71
N GLY A 148 -1.10 22.32 -5.30
CA GLY A 148 -0.15 23.43 -5.42
C GLY A 148 1.24 23.05 -4.93
N SER A 149 2.27 23.73 -5.44
CA SER A 149 3.68 23.50 -5.06
C SER A 149 4.10 22.03 -5.10
N GLY A 150 3.67 21.29 -6.14
CA GLY A 150 3.97 19.87 -6.33
C GLY A 150 3.27 18.92 -5.36
N ASN A 151 2.30 19.39 -4.57
CA ASN A 151 1.60 18.59 -3.57
C ASN A 151 0.08 18.69 -3.69
N VAL A 152 -0.59 17.62 -3.28
CA VAL A 152 -1.99 17.60 -2.87
C VAL A 152 -2.03 17.85 -1.36
N LEU A 153 -2.77 18.87 -0.97
CA LEU A 153 -2.94 19.30 0.41
C LEU A 153 -4.35 19.00 0.87
N ILE A 154 -4.46 18.32 2.02
CA ILE A 154 -5.74 18.01 2.66
C ILE A 154 -5.65 18.54 4.10
N ALA A 155 -6.60 19.38 4.51
CA ALA A 155 -6.62 19.87 5.87
C ALA A 155 -6.97 18.73 6.83
N ALA A 156 -6.21 18.58 7.91
CA ALA A 156 -6.51 17.58 8.94
C ALA A 156 -7.90 17.79 9.54
N ALA A 157 -8.37 19.04 9.61
CA ALA A 157 -9.72 19.36 10.05
C ALA A 157 -10.80 18.75 9.13
N ASP A 158 -10.59 18.74 7.80
CA ASP A 158 -11.55 18.18 6.86
C ASP A 158 -11.58 16.65 6.93
N LEU A 159 -10.43 16.00 7.16
CA LEU A 159 -10.38 14.56 7.45
C LEU A 159 -11.19 14.24 8.71
N LYS A 160 -10.97 14.99 9.80
CA LYS A 160 -11.67 14.80 11.08
C LYS A 160 -13.19 14.99 10.98
N LYS A 161 -13.67 15.89 10.12
CA LYS A 161 -15.12 16.05 9.88
C LYS A 161 -15.77 14.77 9.34
N GLY A 162 -15.02 13.94 8.60
CA GLY A 162 -15.49 12.64 8.10
C GLY A 162 -15.28 11.47 9.07
N ALA A 163 -14.69 11.69 10.25
CA ALA A 163 -14.32 10.61 11.17
C ALA A 163 -15.51 9.73 11.59
N TRP A 164 -16.72 10.31 11.65
CA TRP A 164 -17.94 9.59 12.02
C TRP A 164 -18.28 8.43 11.06
N TYR A 165 -17.87 8.50 9.79
CA TYR A 165 -18.04 7.38 8.85
C TYR A 165 -17.24 6.14 9.26
N PHE A 166 -16.19 6.31 10.06
CA PHE A 166 -15.22 5.27 10.40
C PHE A 166 -15.31 4.82 11.87
N GLN A 167 -16.23 5.38 12.63
CA GLN A 167 -16.51 4.97 14.00
C GLN A 167 -17.42 3.74 14.05
N GLY A 168 -17.30 2.98 15.15
CA GLY A 168 -18.18 1.87 15.50
C GLY A 168 -17.78 0.53 14.90
N ASN A 169 -17.48 -0.42 15.80
CA ASN A 169 -17.98 -1.79 15.74
C ASN A 169 -18.63 -2.08 17.10
#